data_AF-A0A538GB16-F1
#
_entry.id   AF-A0A538GB16-F1
#
_cell.length_a   1.000
_cell.length_b   1.000
_cell.length_c   1.000
_cell.angle_alpha   90.00
_cell.angle_beta   90.00
_cell.angle_gamma   90.00
#
_symmetry.space_group_name_H-M   'P 1'
#
loop_
_entity.id
_entity.type
_entity.pdbx_description
1 polymer ?
#
loop_
_entity_poly.entity_id
_entity_poly.type
_entity_poly.pdbx_seq_one_letter_code
_entity_poly.pdbx_strand_id
1 'polypeptide(L)'
;MGCFERLAREGRELLGAGDSKAAAKRLAEALEFWRGTPFAEFESEPFARDAGARLEDARVAALEERIEADLALGRHARLIPELEELVVREPLRERPRAQLMLALYRSGRQADALELYRRTRETLSEELGIEPSLELQELERRMLQHDPTLERARVPAREAEDGAPVPLARRPQFLVLAALGLAAVAAVIAAVALTVGGSSGTNASGSGELRSFVDKVENFLGQSHNGRVDVAAAIGGAFNCKLTPQVALARLDRVQRNRQSLLQQAAALSVPNTEEALNASDLLQKSVHASFTADGHYSDWLAGRKRCGPPDQSPELKAARAADKTATRTKRRFVAAFNPLATRLHERVWAANEF
;
A
#
# COMPACT_ATOMS: atom_id res chain seq x y z
N MET A 1 -23.03 24.86 21.85
CA MET A 1 -23.39 23.90 20.77
C MET A 1 -23.73 24.59 19.47
N GLY A 2 -24.72 25.50 19.42
CA GLY A 2 -25.17 26.09 18.14
C GLY A 2 -24.11 26.80 17.28
N CYS A 3 -23.03 27.33 17.86
CA CYS A 3 -21.92 27.90 17.07
C CYS A 3 -21.09 26.83 16.33
N PHE A 4 -20.78 25.71 17.00
CA PHE A 4 -20.08 24.58 16.38
C PHE A 4 -20.89 24.00 15.23
N GLU A 5 -22.16 23.63 15.50
CA GLU A 5 -23.04 22.99 14.50
C GLU A 5 -23.28 23.88 13.29
N ARG A 6 -23.44 25.19 13.52
CA ARG A 6 -23.59 26.18 12.43
C ARG A 6 -22.33 26.24 11.56
N LEU A 7 -21.15 26.39 12.15
CA LEU A 7 -19.89 26.47 11.41
C LEU A 7 -19.57 25.15 10.69
N ALA A 8 -19.86 24.01 11.33
CA ALA A 8 -19.70 22.69 10.72
C ALA A 8 -20.63 22.53 9.50
N ARG A 9 -21.89 22.98 9.60
CA ARG A 9 -22.82 22.98 8.47
C ARG A 9 -22.36 23.91 7.35
N GLU A 10 -21.97 25.15 7.65
CA GLU A 10 -21.43 26.09 6.67
C GLU A 10 -20.21 25.51 5.95
N GLY A 11 -19.30 24.88 6.70
CA GLY A 11 -18.13 24.21 6.14
C GLY A 11 -18.47 23.04 5.20
N ARG A 12 -19.47 22.23 5.55
CA ARG A 12 -19.97 21.13 4.72
C ARG A 12 -20.62 21.63 3.43
N GLU A 13 -21.40 22.71 3.50
CA GLU A 13 -22.02 23.35 2.34
C GLU A 13 -20.95 23.89 1.38
N LEU A 14 -19.92 24.54 1.91
CA LEU A 14 -18.77 25.02 1.13
C LEU A 14 -17.99 23.87 0.48
N LEU A 15 -17.81 22.76 1.19
CA LEU A 15 -17.16 21.56 0.67
C LEU A 15 -17.95 20.97 -0.50
N GLY A 16 -19.28 20.85 -0.35
CA GLY A 16 -20.19 20.39 -1.41
C GLY A 16 -20.21 21.33 -2.63
N ALA A 17 -19.95 22.62 -2.43
CA ALA A 17 -19.79 23.60 -3.51
C ALA A 17 -18.38 23.59 -4.15
N GLY A 18 -17.46 22.78 -3.66
CA GLY A 18 -16.08 22.67 -4.16
C GLY A 18 -15.11 23.73 -3.62
N ASP A 19 -15.55 24.64 -2.75
CA ASP A 19 -14.67 25.62 -2.10
C ASP A 19 -13.94 24.99 -0.90
N SER A 20 -12.94 24.17 -1.22
CA SER A 20 -12.14 23.45 -0.23
C SER A 20 -11.38 24.39 0.70
N LYS A 21 -10.98 25.59 0.23
CA LYS A 21 -10.24 26.58 1.04
C LYS A 21 -11.14 27.18 2.12
N ALA A 22 -12.35 27.61 1.75
CA ALA A 22 -13.30 28.14 2.71
C ALA A 22 -13.86 27.05 3.65
N ALA A 23 -14.13 25.86 3.11
CA ALA A 23 -14.59 24.71 3.90
C ALA A 23 -13.59 24.36 5.01
N ALA A 24 -12.31 24.17 4.66
CA ALA A 24 -11.26 23.86 5.63
C ALA A 24 -11.17 24.91 6.75
N LYS A 25 -11.31 26.20 6.41
CA LYS A 25 -11.31 27.29 7.38
C LYS A 25 -12.51 27.21 8.33
N ARG A 26 -13.73 27.09 7.80
CA ARG A 26 -14.95 27.03 8.63
C ARG A 26 -15.00 25.80 9.54
N LEU A 27 -14.55 24.65 9.05
CA LEU A 27 -14.49 23.42 9.84
C LEU A 27 -13.42 23.50 10.92
N ALA A 28 -12.27 24.15 10.65
CA ALA A 28 -11.28 24.43 11.69
C ALA A 28 -11.84 25.36 12.78
N GLU A 29 -12.49 26.47 12.40
CA GLU A 29 -13.16 27.39 13.34
C GLU A 29 -14.23 26.66 14.18
N ALA A 30 -14.96 25.70 13.60
CA ALA A 30 -15.91 24.87 14.34
C ALA A 30 -15.20 24.02 15.41
N LEU A 31 -14.10 23.35 15.03
CA LEU A 31 -13.38 22.43 15.91
C LEU A 31 -12.70 23.15 17.10
N GLU A 32 -12.41 24.45 17.00
CA GLU A 32 -11.87 25.25 18.12
C GLU A 32 -12.82 25.37 19.32
N PHE A 33 -14.12 25.11 19.15
CA PHE A 33 -15.09 25.13 20.25
C PHE A 33 -14.96 23.92 21.19
N TRP A 34 -14.15 22.93 20.84
CA TRP A 34 -13.97 21.70 21.59
C TRP A 34 -12.83 21.83 22.61
N ARG A 35 -13.12 21.48 23.87
CA ARG A 35 -12.16 21.59 24.99
C ARG A 35 -11.94 20.28 25.75
N GLY A 36 -12.38 19.16 25.18
CA GLY A 36 -12.34 17.84 25.80
C GLY A 36 -13.67 17.10 25.64
N THR A 37 -13.83 16.01 26.40
CA THR A 37 -15.02 15.14 26.37
C THR A 37 -16.28 15.93 26.75
N PRO A 38 -17.33 15.92 25.91
CA PRO A 38 -18.61 16.54 26.24
C PRO A 38 -19.19 15.98 27.53
N PHE A 39 -19.73 16.86 28.37
CA PHE A 39 -20.38 16.49 29.62
C PHE A 39 -19.52 15.61 30.55
N ALA A 40 -18.18 15.76 30.52
CA ALA A 40 -17.28 14.99 31.38
C ALA A 40 -17.66 15.05 32.87
N GLU A 41 -18.14 16.21 33.34
CA GLU A 41 -18.60 16.41 34.73
C GLU A 41 -19.92 15.69 35.07
N PHE A 42 -20.62 15.14 34.06
CA PHE A 42 -21.93 14.50 34.19
C PHE A 42 -21.94 13.06 33.64
N GLU A 43 -20.80 12.37 33.59
CA GLU A 43 -20.66 11.02 32.99
C GLU A 43 -21.58 9.95 33.63
N SER A 44 -21.97 10.14 34.89
CA SER A 44 -22.93 9.29 35.61
C SER A 44 -24.39 9.50 35.17
N GLU A 45 -24.70 10.60 34.50
CA GLU A 45 -26.07 10.98 34.15
C GLU A 45 -26.50 10.40 32.79
N PRO A 46 -27.66 9.72 32.69
CA PRO A 46 -28.12 9.12 31.43
C PRO A 46 -28.25 10.10 30.26
N PHE A 47 -28.72 11.33 30.51
CA PHE A 47 -28.87 12.34 29.45
C PHE A 47 -27.52 12.76 28.85
N ALA A 48 -26.47 12.76 29.66
CA ALA A 48 -25.12 13.19 29.26
C ALA A 48 -24.46 12.14 28.35
N ARG A 49 -24.79 10.86 28.52
CA ARG A 49 -24.28 9.77 27.67
C ARG A 49 -24.74 9.89 26.23
N ASP A 50 -26.04 9.98 26.00
CA ASP A 50 -26.60 10.05 24.65
C ASP A 50 -26.26 11.38 23.96
N ALA A 51 -26.36 12.49 24.70
CA ALA A 51 -26.01 13.80 24.17
C ALA A 51 -24.50 13.91 23.91
N GLY A 52 -23.66 13.33 24.79
CA GLY A 52 -22.21 13.30 24.63
C GLY A 52 -21.78 12.50 23.41
N ALA A 53 -22.33 11.30 23.22
CA ALA A 53 -22.04 10.47 22.05
C ALA A 53 -22.39 11.16 20.72
N ARG A 54 -23.59 11.77 20.64
CA ARG A 54 -24.02 12.51 19.43
C ARG A 54 -23.09 13.67 19.09
N LEU A 55 -22.59 14.38 20.09
CA LEU A 55 -21.65 15.47 19.87
C LEU A 55 -20.32 14.93 19.37
N GLU A 56 -19.80 13.87 20.00
CA GLU A 56 -18.53 13.26 19.60
C GLU A 56 -18.62 12.78 18.14
N ASP A 57 -19.72 12.13 17.75
CA ASP A 57 -19.99 11.77 16.36
C ASP A 57 -19.97 12.99 15.43
N ALA A 58 -20.59 14.10 15.84
CA ALA A 58 -20.58 15.35 15.08
C ALA A 58 -19.17 15.96 14.98
N ARG A 59 -18.35 15.84 16.03
CA ARG A 59 -16.94 16.26 16.03
C ARG A 59 -16.14 15.46 15.02
N VAL A 60 -16.27 14.14 15.06
CA VAL A 60 -15.56 13.23 14.15
C VAL A 60 -15.96 13.50 12.71
N ALA A 61 -17.26 13.72 12.44
CA ALA A 61 -17.72 14.08 11.09
C ALA A 61 -17.12 15.42 10.60
N ALA A 62 -17.11 16.45 11.45
CA ALA A 62 -16.49 17.73 11.10
C ALA A 62 -14.97 17.61 10.86
N LEU A 63 -14.30 16.73 11.61
CA LEU A 63 -12.89 16.42 11.42
C LEU A 63 -12.64 15.73 10.07
N GLU A 64 -13.42 14.70 9.73
CA GLU A 64 -13.37 14.02 8.44
C GLU A 64 -13.58 15.00 7.27
N GLU A 65 -14.55 15.91 7.37
CA GLU A 65 -14.82 16.92 6.34
C GLU A 65 -13.67 17.93 6.20
N ARG A 66 -13.05 18.33 7.31
CA ARG A 66 -11.91 19.25 7.27
C ARG A 66 -10.70 18.58 6.61
N ILE A 67 -10.48 17.30 6.92
CA ILE A 67 -9.43 16.47 6.31
C ILE A 67 -9.69 16.31 4.82
N GLU A 68 -10.93 16.07 4.40
CA GLU A 68 -11.30 15.99 2.98
C GLU A 68 -10.97 17.28 2.23
N ALA A 69 -11.35 18.42 2.81
CA ALA A 69 -11.01 19.73 2.27
C ALA A 69 -9.48 19.95 2.16
N ASP A 70 -8.71 19.54 3.18
CA ASP A 70 -7.25 19.65 3.15
C ASP A 70 -6.58 18.69 2.16
N LEU A 71 -7.12 17.49 1.97
CA LEU A 71 -6.67 16.55 0.94
C LEU A 71 -6.91 17.11 -0.46
N ALA A 72 -8.05 17.77 -0.69
CA ALA A 72 -8.35 18.45 -1.95
C ALA A 72 -7.38 19.62 -2.22
N LEU A 73 -6.94 20.32 -1.17
CA LEU A 73 -5.92 21.37 -1.24
C LEU A 73 -4.48 20.84 -1.37
N GLY A 74 -4.29 19.53 -1.51
CA GLY A 74 -2.98 18.91 -1.70
C GLY A 74 -2.14 18.84 -0.42
N ARG A 75 -2.74 18.96 0.76
CA ARG A 75 -2.03 19.04 2.05
C ARG A 75 -1.91 17.67 2.73
N HIS A 76 -1.72 16.62 1.95
CA HIS A 76 -1.76 15.21 2.41
C HIS A 76 -0.69 14.88 3.44
N ALA A 77 0.57 15.28 3.23
CA ALA A 77 1.69 14.87 4.11
C ALA A 77 1.52 15.35 5.56
N ARG A 78 0.99 16.56 5.77
CA ARG A 78 0.78 17.12 7.12
C ARG A 78 -0.38 16.49 7.89
N LEU A 79 -1.29 15.80 7.19
CA LEU A 79 -2.47 15.18 7.80
C LEU A 79 -2.18 13.79 8.37
N ILE A 80 -1.09 13.14 7.96
CA ILE A 80 -0.79 11.75 8.33
C ILE A 80 -0.82 11.52 9.85
N PRO A 81 -0.11 12.31 10.70
CA PRO A 81 -0.10 12.04 12.14
C PRO A 81 -1.47 12.15 12.81
N GLU A 82 -2.27 13.14 12.40
CA GLU A 82 -3.63 13.33 12.93
C GLU A 82 -4.58 12.22 12.47
N LEU A 83 -4.43 11.78 11.22
CA LEU A 83 -5.17 10.65 10.67
C LEU A 83 -4.81 9.33 11.34
N GLU A 84 -3.53 9.09 11.65
CA GLU A 84 -3.10 7.93 12.44
C GLU A 84 -3.75 7.93 13.84
N GLU A 85 -3.76 9.07 14.53
CA GLU A 85 -4.45 9.20 15.83
C GLU A 85 -5.96 8.97 15.71
N LEU A 86 -6.60 9.51 14.66
CA LEU A 86 -8.02 9.33 14.43
C LEU A 86 -8.39 7.87 14.14
N VAL A 87 -7.61 7.16 13.33
CA VAL A 87 -7.83 5.74 13.00
C VAL A 87 -7.70 4.84 14.23
N VAL A 88 -6.80 5.19 15.17
CA VAL A 88 -6.65 4.48 16.45
C VAL A 88 -7.85 4.74 17.37
N ARG A 89 -8.34 5.98 17.44
CA ARG A 89 -9.50 6.34 18.26
C ARG A 89 -10.81 5.77 17.72
N GLU A 90 -10.94 5.71 16.40
CA GLU A 90 -12.17 5.29 15.70
C GLU A 90 -11.92 4.01 14.89
N PRO A 91 -11.68 2.85 15.54
CA PRO A 91 -11.19 1.64 14.88
C PRO A 91 -12.17 1.01 13.87
N LEU A 92 -13.46 1.35 13.93
CA LEU A 92 -14.49 0.81 13.04
C LEU A 92 -14.97 1.80 11.97
N ARG A 93 -14.48 3.05 11.99
CA ARG A 93 -14.82 4.04 10.96
C ARG A 93 -13.91 3.90 9.75
N GLU A 94 -14.50 3.65 8.59
CA GLU A 94 -13.77 3.46 7.32
C GLU A 94 -13.30 4.78 6.69
N ARG A 95 -14.01 5.89 6.88
CA ARG A 95 -13.69 7.16 6.21
C ARG A 95 -12.32 7.73 6.61
N PRO A 96 -11.94 7.80 7.91
CA PRO A 96 -10.58 8.19 8.30
C PRO A 96 -9.50 7.26 7.71
N ARG A 97 -9.80 5.97 7.55
CA ARG A 97 -8.86 5.00 6.95
C ARG A 97 -8.67 5.27 5.47
N ALA A 98 -9.75 5.49 4.73
CA ALA A 98 -9.68 5.89 3.32
C ALA A 98 -8.85 7.18 3.13
N GLN A 99 -9.08 8.17 4.00
CA GLN A 99 -8.34 9.43 3.99
C GLN A 99 -6.85 9.24 4.29
N LEU A 100 -6.50 8.39 5.27
CA LEU A 100 -5.12 8.04 5.58
C LEU A 100 -4.46 7.25 4.45
N MET A 101 -5.15 6.27 3.86
CA MET A 101 -4.66 5.53 2.70
C MET A 101 -4.33 6.50 1.55
N LEU A 102 -5.23 7.44 1.24
CA LEU A 102 -5.00 8.43 0.19
C LEU A 102 -3.83 9.38 0.54
N ALA A 103 -3.72 9.81 1.79
CA ALA A 103 -2.64 10.68 2.24
C ALA A 103 -1.26 10.00 2.13
N LEU A 104 -1.17 8.74 2.57
CA LEU A 104 0.02 7.90 2.46
C LEU A 104 0.40 7.69 0.99
N TYR A 105 -0.56 7.28 0.16
CA TYR A 105 -0.34 7.05 -1.27
C TYR A 105 0.20 8.31 -1.98
N ARG A 106 -0.44 9.47 -1.79
CA ARG A 106 0.01 10.75 -2.37
C ARG A 106 1.36 11.22 -1.83
N SER A 107 1.78 10.73 -0.67
CA SER A 107 3.11 10.96 -0.09
C SER A 107 4.18 9.98 -0.59
N GLY A 108 3.86 9.14 -1.59
CA GLY A 108 4.76 8.10 -2.09
C GLY A 108 4.86 6.85 -1.20
N ARG A 109 4.00 6.74 -0.18
CA ARG A 109 3.97 5.63 0.79
C ARG A 109 2.89 4.61 0.44
N GLN A 110 2.86 4.13 -0.81
CA GLN A 110 1.84 3.18 -1.29
C GLN A 110 1.82 1.88 -0.49
N ALA A 111 2.98 1.34 -0.12
CA ALA A 111 3.07 0.12 0.69
C ALA A 111 2.34 0.28 2.03
N ASP A 112 2.52 1.41 2.71
CA ASP A 112 1.85 1.72 3.98
C ASP A 112 0.34 1.89 3.80
N ALA A 113 -0.09 2.49 2.68
CA ALA A 113 -1.52 2.62 2.36
C ALA A 113 -2.20 1.25 2.17
N LEU A 114 -1.55 0.34 1.44
CA LEU A 114 -2.08 -1.01 1.21
C LEU A 114 -2.01 -1.87 2.47
N GLU A 115 -1.00 -1.68 3.32
CA GLU A 115 -0.92 -2.34 4.63
C GLU A 115 -2.05 -1.88 5.56
N LEU A 116 -2.36 -0.58 5.58
CA LEU A 116 -3.48 -0.04 6.34
C LEU A 116 -4.83 -0.65 5.90
N TYR A 117 -5.02 -0.85 4.59
CA TYR A 117 -6.21 -1.53 4.08
C TYR A 117 -6.32 -2.97 4.60
N ARG A 118 -5.23 -3.75 4.55
CA ARG A 118 -5.22 -5.14 5.05
C ARG A 118 -5.62 -5.19 6.52
N ARG A 119 -5.01 -4.34 7.35
CA ARG A 119 -5.34 -4.24 8.77
C ARG A 119 -6.79 -3.83 8.99
N THR A 120 -7.30 -2.89 8.19
CA THR A 120 -8.71 -2.47 8.25
C THR A 120 -9.64 -3.63 7.96
N ARG A 121 -9.38 -4.39 6.89
CA ARG A 121 -10.15 -5.57 6.53
C ARG A 121 -10.14 -6.61 7.65
N GLU A 122 -8.99 -6.81 8.31
CA GLU A 122 -8.89 -7.67 9.49
C GLU A 122 -9.75 -7.17 10.64
N THR A 123 -9.61 -5.91 11.04
CA THR A 123 -10.40 -5.32 12.13
C THR A 123 -11.91 -5.42 11.86
N LEU A 124 -12.39 -5.05 10.68
CA LEU A 124 -13.83 -5.13 10.34
C LEU A 124 -14.34 -6.57 10.30
N SER A 125 -13.52 -7.49 9.78
CA SER A 125 -13.85 -8.91 9.77
C SER A 125 -13.90 -9.51 11.17
N GLU A 126 -13.01 -9.10 12.09
CA GLU A 126 -12.91 -9.64 13.44
C GLU A 126 -13.97 -9.04 14.38
N GLU A 127 -14.17 -7.72 14.33
CA GLU A 127 -15.06 -7.01 15.26
C GLU A 127 -16.52 -7.03 14.80
N LEU A 128 -16.77 -6.98 13.49
CA LEU A 128 -18.12 -6.82 12.93
C LEU A 128 -18.55 -7.99 12.03
N GLY A 129 -17.63 -8.85 11.59
CA GLY A 129 -17.93 -9.94 10.66
C GLY A 129 -18.28 -9.46 9.25
N ILE A 130 -17.87 -8.24 8.88
CA ILE A 130 -18.16 -7.63 7.58
C ILE A 130 -16.87 -7.42 6.78
N GLU A 131 -17.01 -7.33 5.45
CA GLU A 131 -15.94 -6.88 4.56
C GLU A 131 -15.93 -5.35 4.47
N PRO A 132 -14.79 -4.72 4.09
CA PRO A 132 -14.73 -3.29 3.83
C PRO A 132 -15.77 -2.82 2.83
N SER A 133 -16.20 -1.56 2.96
CA SER A 133 -17.09 -0.90 2.00
C SER A 133 -16.55 -0.92 0.58
N LEU A 134 -17.45 -0.83 -0.40
CA LEU A 134 -17.08 -0.76 -1.83
C LEU A 134 -16.16 0.44 -2.12
N GLU A 135 -16.35 1.55 -1.43
CA GLU A 135 -15.52 2.75 -1.56
C GLU A 135 -14.06 2.45 -1.17
N LEU A 136 -13.85 1.72 -0.07
CA LEU A 136 -12.52 1.36 0.40
C LEU A 136 -11.86 0.30 -0.48
N GLN A 137 -12.62 -0.71 -0.92
CA GLN A 137 -12.14 -1.73 -1.87
C GLN A 137 -11.71 -1.09 -3.20
N GLU A 138 -12.49 -0.14 -3.69
CA GLU A 138 -12.20 0.58 -4.93
C GLU A 138 -10.97 1.47 -4.79
N LEU A 139 -10.76 2.10 -3.63
CA LEU A 139 -9.55 2.87 -3.35
C LEU A 139 -8.30 1.98 -3.40
N GLU A 140 -8.32 0.80 -2.76
CA GLU A 140 -7.25 -0.19 -2.85
C GLU A 140 -6.96 -0.57 -4.31
N ARG A 141 -8.01 -0.90 -5.06
CA ARG A 141 -7.90 -1.28 -6.48
C ARG A 141 -7.22 -0.19 -7.31
N ARG A 142 -7.62 1.08 -7.15
CA ARG A 142 -7.02 2.21 -7.86
C ARG A 142 -5.56 2.42 -7.47
N MET A 143 -5.21 2.23 -6.19
CA MET A 143 -3.83 2.32 -5.73
C MET A 143 -2.95 1.24 -6.36
N LEU A 144 -3.42 -0.01 -6.39
CA LEU A 144 -2.72 -1.13 -7.04
C LEU A 144 -2.50 -0.92 -8.54
N GLN A 145 -3.40 -0.20 -9.20
CA GLN A 145 -3.33 0.09 -10.64
C GLN A 145 -2.60 1.38 -10.98
N HIS A 146 -2.09 2.11 -9.97
CA HIS A 146 -1.49 3.43 -10.17
C HIS A 146 -2.42 4.40 -10.91
N ASP A 147 -3.70 4.41 -10.52
CA ASP A 147 -4.71 5.22 -11.19
C ASP A 147 -4.35 6.72 -11.11
N PRO A 148 -4.17 7.41 -12.26
CA PRO A 148 -3.77 8.81 -12.28
C PRO A 148 -4.81 9.76 -11.66
N THR A 149 -6.06 9.31 -11.48
CA THR A 149 -7.08 10.09 -10.77
C THR A 149 -6.80 10.24 -9.27
N LEU A 150 -5.98 9.34 -8.69
CA LEU A 150 -5.48 9.50 -7.33
C LEU A 150 -4.45 10.64 -7.23
N GLU A 151 -3.79 10.97 -8.35
CA GLU A 151 -2.74 11.97 -8.47
C GLU A 151 -3.25 13.33 -9.02
N ARG A 152 -4.15 14.05 -8.32
CA ARG A 152 -4.37 15.53 -8.46
C ARG A 152 -5.47 16.05 -7.51
N ALA A 153 -5.61 17.36 -7.25
CA ALA A 153 -5.21 18.57 -8.00
C ALA A 153 -3.86 19.19 -7.56
N ARG A 154 -2.81 19.10 -8.39
CA ARG A 154 -1.68 20.03 -8.37
C ARG A 154 -2.24 21.40 -8.77
N VAL A 155 -2.61 22.22 -7.79
CA VAL A 155 -2.73 23.66 -8.01
C VAL A 155 -1.35 24.09 -8.51
N PRO A 156 -1.21 24.68 -9.72
CA PRO A 156 0.05 25.29 -10.10
C PRO A 156 0.38 26.30 -9.01
N ALA A 157 1.56 26.17 -8.40
CA ALA A 157 2.00 27.05 -7.32
C ALA A 157 1.87 28.52 -7.76
N ARG A 158 0.76 29.14 -7.36
CA ARG A 158 0.50 30.57 -7.42
C ARG A 158 -0.19 30.91 -6.12
N GLU A 159 0.65 31.09 -5.10
CA GLU A 159 0.46 31.94 -3.92
C GLU A 159 1.75 31.81 -3.10
N ALA A 160 2.84 32.32 -3.68
CA ALA A 160 3.92 32.93 -2.90
C ALA A 160 3.83 34.43 -3.16
N GLU A 161 2.79 35.05 -2.62
CA GLU A 161 2.71 36.48 -2.36
C GLU A 161 2.03 36.65 -1.01
N ASP A 162 2.82 36.62 0.06
CA ASP A 162 3.05 37.84 0.85
C ASP A 162 4.26 37.59 1.76
N GLY A 163 5.40 38.17 1.38
CA GLY A 163 6.68 37.97 2.04
C GLY A 163 7.75 38.78 1.32
N ALA A 164 8.07 39.93 1.92
CA ALA A 164 8.99 40.96 1.44
C ALA A 164 10.27 40.45 0.72
N PRO A 165 10.81 41.22 -0.25
CA PRO A 165 11.92 40.78 -1.09
C PRO A 165 13.22 40.69 -0.28
N VAL A 166 13.83 39.49 -0.29
CA VAL A 166 15.23 39.31 0.11
C VAL A 166 16.13 39.70 -1.07
N PRO A 167 17.06 40.66 -0.92
CA PRO A 167 17.94 41.07 -2.02
C PRO A 167 18.97 39.98 -2.32
N LEU A 168 18.88 39.39 -3.51
CA LEU A 168 19.94 38.54 -4.06
C LEU A 168 21.12 39.42 -4.51
N ALA A 169 22.27 39.19 -3.90
CA ALA A 169 23.53 39.82 -4.26
C ALA A 169 23.92 39.49 -5.71
N ARG A 170 24.07 40.55 -6.52
CA ARG A 170 24.58 40.54 -7.88
C ARG A 170 26.03 40.02 -7.93
N ARG A 171 26.30 39.07 -8.81
CA ARG A 171 27.64 38.88 -9.41
C ARG A 171 27.64 39.52 -10.81
N PRO A 172 28.62 40.38 -11.16
CA PRO A 172 28.60 41.10 -12.42
C PRO A 172 29.14 40.26 -13.57
N GLN A 173 28.56 40.52 -14.75
CA GLN A 173 28.84 39.92 -16.04
C GLN A 173 29.98 40.69 -16.73
N PHE A 174 30.92 40.00 -17.36
CA PHE A 174 31.74 40.59 -18.42
C PHE A 174 31.21 40.12 -19.77
N LEU A 175 30.68 41.08 -20.53
CA LEU A 175 30.36 40.97 -21.95
C LEU A 175 31.64 41.13 -22.77
N VAL A 176 31.85 40.25 -23.76
CA VAL A 176 32.50 40.64 -25.03
C VAL A 176 31.71 40.02 -26.18
N LEU A 177 31.36 40.90 -27.12
CA LEU A 177 30.54 40.73 -28.32
C LEU A 177 31.29 40.07 -29.47
N ALA A 178 30.55 39.36 -30.34
CA ALA A 178 30.55 39.44 -31.81
C ALA A 178 29.86 38.16 -32.36
N ALA A 179 28.69 38.16 -33.00
CA ALA A 179 28.19 38.83 -34.20
C ALA A 179 28.02 37.82 -35.36
N LEU A 180 26.77 37.77 -35.86
CA LEU A 180 26.32 37.44 -37.22
C LEU A 180 26.36 35.99 -37.72
N GLY A 181 25.19 35.52 -38.18
CA GLY A 181 25.06 34.35 -39.04
C GLY A 181 23.66 33.74 -39.06
N LEU A 182 22.62 34.50 -39.43
CA LEU A 182 21.32 33.94 -39.75
C LEU A 182 21.34 33.43 -41.21
N ALA A 183 20.71 32.27 -41.42
CA ALA A 183 20.25 31.70 -42.69
C ALA A 183 21.29 31.03 -43.62
N ALA A 184 21.30 29.68 -43.60
CA ALA A 184 21.43 28.86 -44.80
C ALA A 184 21.09 27.37 -44.49
N VAL A 185 20.02 26.88 -45.15
CA VAL A 185 19.94 25.52 -45.75
C VAL A 185 19.79 24.35 -44.75
N ALA A 186 18.63 23.74 -44.49
CA ALA A 186 17.58 23.27 -45.41
C ALA A 186 18.12 22.56 -46.67
N ALA A 187 19.06 21.62 -46.50
CA ALA A 187 19.34 20.52 -47.44
C ALA A 187 20.47 19.61 -46.92
N VAL A 188 20.17 18.70 -45.98
CA VAL A 188 20.81 17.36 -45.92
C VAL A 188 19.77 16.36 -45.38
N ILE A 189 18.66 16.23 -46.10
CA ILE A 189 17.93 14.96 -46.16
C ILE A 189 18.38 14.33 -47.48
N ALA A 190 18.73 13.04 -47.40
CA ALA A 190 19.23 12.18 -48.47
C ALA A 190 20.72 12.34 -48.82
N ALA A 191 21.59 11.68 -48.03
CA ALA A 191 22.69 10.84 -48.54
C ALA A 191 23.56 10.24 -47.41
N VAL A 192 22.99 9.43 -46.50
CA VAL A 192 23.70 8.27 -45.89
C VAL A 192 22.66 7.19 -45.55
N ALA A 193 21.81 6.85 -46.52
CA ALA A 193 21.16 5.55 -46.54
C ALA A 193 21.96 4.73 -47.54
N LEU A 194 23.06 4.15 -47.05
CA LEU A 194 23.69 2.91 -47.51
C LEU A 194 25.05 2.78 -46.83
N THR A 195 25.28 1.61 -46.24
CA THR A 195 26.50 1.12 -45.59
C THR A 195 26.80 1.66 -44.19
N VAL A 196 26.25 0.97 -43.18
CA VAL A 196 27.00 0.18 -42.19
C VAL A 196 25.96 -0.43 -41.23
N GLY A 197 25.95 -1.76 -41.14
CA GLY A 197 25.17 -2.47 -40.12
C GLY A 197 25.59 -2.01 -38.73
N GLY A 198 24.60 -1.73 -37.89
CA GLY A 198 24.79 -1.34 -36.51
C GLY A 198 23.56 -1.69 -35.70
N SER A 199 23.43 -2.97 -35.35
CA SER A 199 22.54 -3.42 -34.29
C SER A 199 22.98 -2.76 -32.98
N SER A 200 22.24 -1.75 -32.50
CA SER A 200 22.49 -1.13 -31.20
C SER A 200 21.20 -0.49 -30.68
N GLY A 201 20.20 -1.32 -30.41
CA GLY A 201 18.97 -0.94 -29.70
C GLY A 201 18.62 -1.84 -28.51
N THR A 202 19.38 -2.90 -28.24
CA THR A 202 18.99 -3.97 -27.32
C THR A 202 19.33 -3.71 -25.85
N ASN A 203 20.33 -2.88 -25.54
CA ASN A 203 20.84 -2.77 -24.16
C ASN A 203 19.98 -1.89 -23.23
N ALA A 204 19.31 -0.86 -23.76
CA ALA A 204 18.41 -0.02 -22.95
C ALA A 204 17.07 -0.73 -22.65
N SER A 205 16.53 -1.48 -23.63
CA SER A 205 15.30 -2.24 -23.44
C SER A 205 15.50 -3.43 -22.48
N GLY A 206 16.59 -4.18 -22.61
CA GLY A 206 16.85 -5.35 -21.77
C GLY A 206 17.16 -5.00 -20.31
N SER A 207 17.81 -3.87 -20.05
CA SER A 207 18.07 -3.41 -18.67
C SER A 207 16.81 -2.92 -17.96
N GLY A 208 15.91 -2.22 -18.67
CA GLY A 208 14.61 -1.81 -18.14
C GLY A 208 13.68 -3.00 -17.87
N GLU A 209 13.65 -3.98 -18.79
CA GLU A 209 12.84 -5.20 -18.63
C GLU A 209 13.33 -6.05 -17.45
N LEU A 210 14.65 -6.22 -17.31
CA LEU A 210 15.24 -6.94 -16.18
C LEU A 210 14.94 -6.24 -14.84
N ARG A 211 15.03 -4.91 -14.78
CA ARG A 211 14.66 -4.14 -13.58
C ARG A 211 13.20 -4.36 -13.21
N SER A 212 12.28 -4.20 -14.17
CA SER A 212 10.86 -4.45 -13.91
C SER A 212 10.59 -5.88 -13.43
N PHE A 213 11.28 -6.88 -13.99
CA PHE A 213 11.16 -8.26 -13.55
C PHE A 213 11.63 -8.44 -12.11
N VAL A 214 12.82 -7.93 -11.77
CA VAL A 214 13.36 -8.02 -10.41
C VAL A 214 12.44 -7.32 -9.41
N ASP A 215 12.01 -6.09 -9.68
CA ASP A 215 11.13 -5.32 -8.80
C ASP A 215 9.80 -6.07 -8.52
N LYS A 216 9.21 -6.67 -9.57
CA LYS A 216 7.97 -7.46 -9.41
C LYS A 216 8.20 -8.73 -8.60
N VAL A 217 9.33 -9.41 -8.79
CA VAL A 217 9.68 -10.59 -8.00
C VAL A 217 9.95 -10.21 -6.55
N GLU A 218 10.62 -9.10 -6.27
CA GLU A 218 10.83 -8.62 -4.90
C GLU A 218 9.52 -8.29 -4.19
N ASN A 219 8.62 -7.57 -4.87
CA ASN A 219 7.29 -7.27 -4.34
C ASN A 219 6.48 -8.55 -4.07
N PHE A 220 6.63 -9.56 -4.93
CA PHE A 220 6.05 -10.88 -4.71
C PHE A 220 6.65 -11.57 -3.47
N LEU A 221 7.98 -11.58 -3.33
CA LEU A 221 8.67 -12.23 -2.22
C LEU A 221 8.33 -11.58 -0.87
N GLY A 222 8.17 -10.25 -0.84
CA GLY A 222 7.69 -9.52 0.34
C GLY A 222 6.28 -9.94 0.77
N GLN A 223 5.37 -10.14 -0.18
CA GLN A 223 4.02 -10.65 0.11
C GLN A 223 4.04 -12.12 0.56
N SER A 224 4.90 -12.95 -0.05
CA SER A 224 5.07 -14.36 0.33
C SER A 224 5.65 -14.52 1.74
N HIS A 225 6.59 -13.66 2.15
CA HIS A 225 7.17 -13.62 3.50
C HIS A 225 6.09 -13.53 4.57
N ASN A 226 5.24 -12.51 4.49
CA ASN A 226 4.18 -12.28 5.46
C ASN A 226 3.23 -13.48 5.54
N GLY A 227 2.83 -14.01 4.38
CA GLY A 227 2.00 -15.20 4.33
C GLY A 227 2.65 -16.42 4.98
N ARG A 228 3.99 -16.59 4.94
CA ARG A 228 4.66 -17.71 5.62
C ARG A 228 4.75 -17.53 7.14
N VAL A 229 4.89 -16.29 7.61
CA VAL A 229 4.82 -15.98 9.04
C VAL A 229 3.46 -16.39 9.60
N ASP A 230 2.37 -16.07 8.90
CA ASP A 230 1.00 -16.42 9.32
C ASP A 230 0.76 -17.94 9.34
N VAL A 231 1.23 -18.65 8.31
CA VAL A 231 1.14 -20.12 8.26
C VAL A 231 1.89 -20.75 9.43
N ALA A 232 3.12 -20.30 9.70
CA ALA A 232 3.91 -20.81 10.81
C ALA A 232 3.24 -20.52 12.16
N ALA A 233 2.65 -19.33 12.33
CA ALA A 233 1.90 -18.94 13.52
C ALA A 233 0.63 -19.77 13.71
N ALA A 234 -0.14 -20.03 12.65
CA ALA A 234 -1.36 -20.84 12.71
C ALA A 234 -1.05 -22.29 13.10
N ILE A 235 -0.12 -22.93 12.39
CA ILE A 235 0.28 -24.32 12.63
C ILE A 235 0.95 -24.46 13.99
N GLY A 236 1.91 -23.60 14.31
CA GLY A 236 2.61 -23.59 15.61
C GLY A 236 1.66 -23.30 16.76
N GLY A 237 0.65 -22.45 16.55
CA GLY A 237 -0.42 -22.18 17.51
C GLY A 237 -1.28 -23.41 17.78
N ALA A 238 -1.66 -24.16 16.75
CA ALA A 238 -2.40 -25.41 16.89
C ALA A 238 -1.56 -26.52 17.58
N PHE A 239 -0.27 -26.62 17.27
CA PHE A 239 0.61 -27.60 17.92
C PHE A 239 0.79 -27.33 19.41
N ASN A 240 0.93 -26.06 19.78
CA ASN A 240 1.19 -25.64 21.17
C ASN A 240 -0.09 -25.27 21.93
N CYS A 241 -1.27 -25.58 21.39
CA CYS A 241 -2.57 -25.26 21.99
C CYS A 241 -2.79 -23.77 22.30
N LYS A 242 -2.07 -22.86 21.61
CA LYS A 242 -2.36 -21.42 21.64
C LYS A 242 -3.58 -21.07 20.77
N LEU A 243 -3.88 -21.90 19.78
CA LEU A 243 -5.06 -21.78 18.91
C LEU A 243 -5.81 -23.11 18.90
N THR A 244 -7.15 -23.04 18.81
CA THR A 244 -7.95 -24.22 18.48
C THR A 244 -7.72 -24.61 17.01
N PRO A 245 -7.91 -25.88 16.63
CA PRO A 245 -7.77 -26.30 15.24
C PRO A 245 -8.65 -25.49 14.27
N GLN A 246 -9.87 -25.13 14.69
CA GLN A 246 -10.80 -24.34 13.88
C GLN A 246 -10.28 -22.92 13.63
N VAL A 247 -9.71 -22.27 14.65
CA VAL A 247 -9.13 -20.93 14.50
C VAL A 247 -7.86 -20.97 13.66
N ALA A 248 -7.00 -21.96 13.87
CA ALA A 248 -5.81 -22.15 13.04
C ALA A 248 -6.18 -22.45 11.57
N LEU A 249 -7.22 -23.26 11.33
CA LEU A 249 -7.73 -23.56 10.00
C LEU A 249 -8.25 -22.30 9.31
N ALA A 250 -9.10 -21.52 9.99
CA ALA A 250 -9.62 -20.27 9.43
C ALA A 250 -8.51 -19.26 9.06
N ARG A 251 -7.44 -19.21 9.87
CA ARG A 251 -6.24 -18.40 9.55
C ARG A 251 -5.51 -18.95 8.32
N LEU A 252 -5.31 -20.26 8.25
CA LEU A 252 -4.64 -20.90 7.13
C LEU A 252 -5.44 -20.73 5.82
N ASP A 253 -6.75 -20.87 5.85
CA ASP A 253 -7.64 -20.64 4.70
C ASP A 253 -7.58 -19.19 4.21
N ARG A 254 -7.48 -18.21 5.13
CA ARG A 254 -7.29 -16.79 4.78
C ARG A 254 -5.98 -16.59 4.01
N VAL A 255 -4.89 -17.20 4.49
CA VAL A 255 -3.59 -17.15 3.80
C VAL A 255 -3.67 -17.83 2.43
N GLN A 256 -4.32 -18.99 2.32
CA GLN A 256 -4.46 -19.70 1.05
C GLN A 256 -5.25 -18.90 0.01
N ARG A 257 -6.36 -18.25 0.39
CA ARG A 257 -7.12 -17.37 -0.52
C ARG A 257 -6.27 -16.22 -1.03
N ASN A 258 -5.50 -15.57 -0.16
CA ASN A 258 -4.59 -14.49 -0.56
C ASN A 258 -3.47 -15.00 -1.49
N ARG A 259 -2.98 -16.23 -1.27
CA ARG A 259 -1.93 -16.84 -2.10
C ARG A 259 -2.39 -17.28 -3.49
N GLN A 260 -3.68 -17.51 -3.70
CA GLN A 260 -4.19 -17.81 -5.04
C GLN A 260 -4.03 -16.60 -5.98
N SER A 261 -4.14 -15.37 -5.44
CA SER A 261 -3.79 -14.15 -6.18
C SER A 261 -2.29 -14.09 -6.49
N LEU A 262 -1.42 -14.49 -5.55
CA LEU A 262 0.03 -14.53 -5.75
C LEU A 262 0.42 -15.50 -6.88
N LEU A 263 -0.18 -16.68 -6.97
CA LEU A 263 0.07 -17.61 -8.08
C LEU A 263 -0.23 -16.99 -9.45
N GLN A 264 -1.31 -16.21 -9.55
CA GLN A 264 -1.66 -15.49 -10.77
C GLN A 264 -0.64 -14.39 -11.08
N GLN A 265 -0.19 -13.64 -10.07
CA GLN A 265 0.85 -12.61 -10.24
C GLN A 265 2.16 -13.22 -10.73
N ALA A 266 2.60 -14.34 -10.13
CA ALA A 266 3.80 -15.06 -10.54
C ALA A 266 3.70 -15.67 -11.95
N ALA A 267 2.51 -16.09 -12.36
CA ALA A 267 2.25 -16.57 -13.72
C ALA A 267 2.20 -15.43 -14.76
N ALA A 268 1.82 -14.22 -14.34
CA ALA A 268 1.68 -13.04 -15.19
C ALA A 268 2.96 -12.18 -15.26
N LEU A 269 4.07 -12.62 -14.65
CA LEU A 269 5.34 -11.91 -14.74
C LEU A 269 5.79 -11.82 -16.20
N SER A 270 6.12 -10.60 -16.64
CA SER A 270 6.87 -10.41 -17.88
C SER A 270 8.32 -10.81 -17.60
N VAL A 271 8.77 -11.90 -18.21
CA VAL A 271 10.10 -12.46 -17.96
C VAL A 271 11.02 -12.09 -19.13
N PRO A 272 12.15 -11.40 -18.86
CA PRO A 272 13.17 -11.16 -19.88
C PRO A 272 13.61 -12.45 -20.54
N ASN A 273 13.80 -12.44 -21.86
CA ASN A 273 14.24 -13.61 -22.63
C ASN A 273 15.75 -13.88 -22.45
N THR A 274 16.15 -14.12 -21.21
CA THR A 274 17.51 -14.49 -20.77
C THR A 274 17.43 -15.80 -20.01
N GLU A 275 18.45 -16.64 -20.14
CA GLU A 275 18.46 -17.95 -19.48
C GLU A 275 18.34 -17.81 -17.95
N GLU A 276 18.98 -16.80 -17.36
CA GLU A 276 18.93 -16.59 -15.91
C GLU A 276 17.55 -16.17 -15.42
N ALA A 277 16.87 -15.24 -16.11
CA ALA A 277 15.54 -14.78 -15.71
C ALA A 277 14.47 -15.86 -15.91
N LEU A 278 14.55 -16.62 -17.00
CA LEU A 278 13.66 -17.76 -17.27
C LEU A 278 13.82 -18.85 -16.20
N ASN A 279 15.07 -19.21 -15.85
CA ASN A 279 15.35 -20.17 -14.80
C ASN A 279 14.87 -19.68 -13.42
N ALA A 280 15.09 -18.39 -13.08
CA ALA A 280 14.59 -17.82 -11.84
C ALA A 280 13.05 -17.84 -11.77
N SER A 281 12.36 -17.49 -12.86
CA SER A 281 10.90 -17.53 -12.92
C SER A 281 10.33 -18.94 -12.77
N ASP A 282 10.88 -19.94 -13.47
CA ASP A 282 10.48 -21.34 -13.34
C ASP A 282 10.66 -21.87 -11.90
N LEU A 283 11.81 -21.57 -11.29
CA LEU A 283 12.09 -21.96 -9.91
C LEU A 283 11.18 -21.24 -8.91
N LEU A 284 10.84 -19.97 -9.16
CA LEU A 284 9.86 -19.23 -8.36
C LEU A 284 8.51 -19.95 -8.39
N GLN A 285 7.96 -20.20 -9.58
CA GLN A 285 6.67 -20.86 -9.75
C GLN A 285 6.65 -22.24 -9.08
N LYS A 286 7.69 -23.06 -9.26
CA LYS A 286 7.82 -24.37 -8.59
C LYS A 286 7.88 -24.25 -7.08
N SER A 287 8.58 -23.24 -6.55
CA SER A 287 8.72 -23.04 -5.10
C SER A 287 7.41 -22.61 -4.44
N VAL A 288 6.65 -21.74 -5.12
CA VAL A 288 5.35 -21.25 -4.66
C VAL A 288 4.33 -22.37 -4.71
N HIS A 289 4.29 -23.13 -5.81
CA HIS A 289 3.40 -24.29 -5.94
C HIS A 289 3.66 -25.32 -4.83
N ALA A 290 4.92 -25.69 -4.57
CA ALA A 290 5.27 -26.62 -3.51
C ALA A 290 4.89 -26.10 -2.10
N SER A 291 5.00 -24.80 -1.87
CA SER A 291 4.58 -24.18 -0.60
C SER A 291 3.06 -24.24 -0.44
N PHE A 292 2.32 -23.97 -1.52
CA PHE A 292 0.86 -24.06 -1.52
C PHE A 292 0.37 -25.50 -1.29
N THR A 293 1.04 -26.49 -1.89
CA THR A 293 0.76 -27.92 -1.60
C THR A 293 0.96 -28.26 -0.13
N ALA A 294 2.05 -27.76 0.49
CA ALA A 294 2.30 -27.98 1.91
C ALA A 294 1.19 -27.36 2.78
N ASP A 295 0.80 -26.12 2.49
CA ASP A 295 -0.28 -25.44 3.20
C ASP A 295 -1.60 -26.20 3.08
N GLY A 296 -1.90 -26.76 1.90
CA GLY A 296 -3.09 -27.62 1.68
C GLY A 296 -3.11 -28.81 2.63
N HIS A 297 -2.02 -29.55 2.73
CA HIS A 297 -1.91 -30.68 3.65
C HIS A 297 -2.01 -30.28 5.13
N TYR A 298 -1.51 -29.10 5.51
CA TYR A 298 -1.73 -28.57 6.86
C TYR A 298 -3.19 -28.19 7.11
N SER A 299 -3.90 -27.69 6.10
CA SER A 299 -5.33 -27.39 6.18
C SER A 299 -6.14 -28.67 6.36
N ASP A 300 -5.87 -29.70 5.55
CA ASP A 300 -6.50 -31.02 5.67
C ASP A 300 -6.29 -31.62 7.07
N TRP A 301 -5.06 -31.53 7.59
CA TRP A 301 -4.72 -31.97 8.93
C TRP A 301 -5.51 -31.22 10.01
N LEU A 302 -5.64 -29.89 9.91
CA LEU A 302 -6.39 -29.06 10.86
C LEU A 302 -7.90 -29.35 10.79
N ALA A 303 -8.45 -29.53 9.59
CA ALA A 303 -9.87 -29.82 9.38
C ALA A 303 -10.29 -31.15 10.04
N GLY A 304 -9.41 -32.15 10.05
CA GLY A 304 -9.65 -33.43 10.73
C GLY A 304 -9.56 -33.39 12.26
N ARG A 305 -9.13 -32.27 12.86
CA ARG A 305 -8.80 -32.19 14.29
C ARG A 305 -9.91 -31.56 15.13
N LYS A 306 -10.30 -32.25 16.20
CA LYS A 306 -11.20 -31.69 17.25
C LYS A 306 -10.46 -30.95 18.36
N ARG A 307 -9.19 -31.29 18.61
CA ARG A 307 -8.36 -30.73 19.69
C ARG A 307 -6.99 -30.34 19.17
N CYS A 308 -6.45 -29.26 19.73
CA CYS A 308 -5.06 -28.88 19.56
C CYS A 308 -4.14 -29.94 20.20
N GLY A 309 -2.84 -29.88 19.88
CA GLY A 309 -1.85 -30.76 20.47
C GLY A 309 -0.67 -31.01 19.53
N PRO A 310 0.40 -31.64 20.04
CA PRO A 310 1.66 -31.73 19.34
C PRO A 310 1.53 -32.42 17.97
N PRO A 311 2.55 -32.25 17.10
CA PRO A 311 2.59 -32.91 15.80
C PRO A 311 2.48 -34.44 15.97
N ASP A 312 1.57 -35.07 15.24
CA ASP A 312 1.35 -36.52 15.27
C ASP A 312 1.98 -37.21 14.05
N GLN A 313 1.63 -38.49 13.83
CA GLN A 313 2.11 -39.28 12.69
C GLN A 313 1.06 -39.44 11.58
N SER A 314 0.10 -38.52 11.50
CA SER A 314 -0.97 -38.57 10.51
C SER A 314 -0.39 -38.52 9.08
N PRO A 315 -1.07 -39.13 8.09
CA PRO A 315 -0.63 -39.07 6.70
C PRO A 315 -0.58 -37.64 6.15
N GLU A 316 -1.52 -36.78 6.53
CA GLU A 316 -1.59 -35.37 6.11
C GLU A 316 -0.35 -34.61 6.58
N LEU A 317 0.01 -34.73 7.86
CA LEU A 317 1.17 -34.03 8.40
C LEU A 317 2.50 -34.57 7.86
N LYS A 318 2.58 -35.87 7.54
CA LYS A 318 3.71 -36.46 6.80
C LYS A 318 3.82 -35.88 5.39
N ALA A 319 2.70 -35.76 4.68
CA ALA A 319 2.64 -35.17 3.35
C ALA A 319 3.03 -33.68 3.38
N ALA A 320 2.51 -32.92 4.36
CA ALA A 320 2.85 -31.51 4.57
C ALA A 320 4.36 -31.30 4.74
N ARG A 321 5.01 -32.10 5.60
CA ARG A 321 6.47 -32.05 5.82
C ARG A 321 7.27 -32.43 4.58
N ALA A 322 6.81 -33.42 3.81
CA ALA A 322 7.46 -33.79 2.55
C ALA A 322 7.36 -32.67 1.50
N ALA A 323 6.19 -32.00 1.43
CA ALA A 323 5.98 -30.83 0.59
C ALA A 323 6.83 -29.63 1.05
N ASP A 324 6.91 -29.34 2.35
CA ASP A 324 7.80 -28.30 2.91
C ASP A 324 9.28 -28.56 2.58
N LYS A 325 9.73 -29.81 2.65
CA LYS A 325 11.11 -30.18 2.27
C LYS A 325 11.35 -29.92 0.78
N THR A 326 10.36 -30.21 -0.06
CA THR A 326 10.41 -29.92 -1.49
C THR A 326 10.44 -28.41 -1.74
N ALA A 327 9.55 -27.65 -1.09
CA ALA A 327 9.50 -26.20 -1.17
C ALA A 327 10.83 -25.58 -0.75
N THR A 328 11.39 -25.98 0.40
CA THR A 328 12.68 -25.49 0.91
C THR A 328 13.81 -25.72 -0.09
N ARG A 329 13.87 -26.92 -0.69
CA ARG A 329 14.89 -27.25 -1.71
C ARG A 329 14.74 -26.36 -2.95
N THR A 330 13.52 -26.13 -3.42
CA THR A 330 13.27 -25.30 -4.58
C THR A 330 13.51 -23.82 -4.29
N LYS A 331 13.14 -23.31 -3.11
CA LYS A 331 13.43 -21.93 -2.66
C LYS A 331 14.92 -21.64 -2.63
N ARG A 332 15.73 -22.58 -2.14
CA ARG A 332 17.20 -22.44 -2.18
C ARG A 332 17.74 -22.32 -3.60
N ARG A 333 17.22 -23.12 -4.53
CA ARG A 333 17.60 -23.03 -5.96
C ARG A 333 17.15 -21.71 -6.57
N PHE A 334 15.92 -21.28 -6.29
CA PHE A 334 15.39 -19.99 -6.74
C PHE A 334 16.28 -18.84 -6.26
N VAL A 335 16.58 -18.78 -4.96
CA VAL A 335 17.44 -17.74 -4.37
C VAL A 335 18.81 -17.71 -5.03
N ALA A 336 19.42 -18.88 -5.28
CA ALA A 336 20.70 -18.97 -5.97
C ALA A 336 20.64 -18.45 -7.42
N ALA A 337 19.50 -18.58 -8.10
CA ALA A 337 19.28 -18.06 -9.45
C ALA A 337 18.90 -16.56 -9.45
N PHE A 338 18.10 -16.11 -8.49
CA PHE A 338 17.52 -14.77 -8.44
C PHE A 338 18.46 -13.73 -7.82
N ASN A 339 19.13 -14.04 -6.70
CA ASN A 339 19.98 -13.07 -6.00
C ASN A 339 21.07 -12.44 -6.88
N PRO A 340 21.72 -13.16 -7.83
CA PRO A 340 22.64 -12.53 -8.77
C PRO A 340 21.96 -11.51 -9.71
N LEU A 341 20.69 -11.71 -10.07
CA LEU A 341 19.90 -10.71 -10.82
C LEU A 341 19.67 -9.46 -9.97
N ALA A 342 19.20 -9.63 -8.73
CA ALA A 342 18.93 -8.54 -7.79
C ALA A 342 20.20 -7.74 -7.46
N THR A 343 21.31 -8.44 -7.18
CA THR A 343 22.61 -7.81 -6.87
C THR A 343 23.10 -6.92 -8.01
N ARG A 344 22.92 -7.33 -9.28
CA ARG A 344 23.30 -6.52 -10.45
C ARG A 344 22.54 -5.20 -10.53
N LEU A 345 21.37 -5.11 -9.90
CA LEU A 345 20.52 -3.92 -9.89
C LEU A 345 20.58 -3.14 -8.58
N HIS A 346 21.42 -3.57 -7.64
CA HIS A 346 21.54 -3.05 -6.27
C HIS A 346 20.29 -3.24 -5.41
N GLU A 347 19.51 -4.28 -5.69
CA GLU A 347 18.30 -4.63 -4.94
C GLU A 347 18.59 -5.66 -3.81
N ARG A 348 17.58 -5.97 -2.99
CA ARG A 348 17.71 -6.84 -1.81
C ARG A 348 17.94 -8.29 -2.22
N VAL A 349 18.85 -8.96 -1.52
CA VAL A 349 19.01 -10.42 -1.61
C VAL A 349 18.14 -11.13 -0.58
N TRP A 350 17.63 -12.30 -0.96
CA TRP A 350 16.72 -13.09 -0.13
C TRP A 350 17.38 -14.39 0.35
N ALA A 351 16.93 -14.90 1.48
CA ALA A 351 17.22 -16.23 1.98
C ALA A 351 16.01 -17.15 1.82
N ALA A 352 16.25 -18.45 1.62
CA ALA A 352 15.18 -19.40 1.29
C ALA A 352 14.14 -19.63 2.41
N ASN A 353 14.44 -19.22 3.64
CA ASN A 353 13.55 -19.28 4.79
C ASN A 353 12.74 -17.98 4.99
N GLU A 354 12.99 -16.94 4.21
CA GLU A 354 12.29 -15.66 4.32
C GLU A 354 10.99 -15.60 3.51
N PHE A 355 10.65 -16.56 2.65
CA PHE A 355 9.43 -16.46 1.83
C PHE A 355 8.83 -17.81 1.57
#